data_AF-A0A1G1LPJ7-F1
#
_entry.id   AF-A0A1G1LPJ7-F1
#
_cell.length_a   1.000
_cell.length_b   1.000
_cell.length_c   1.000
_cell.angle_alpha   90.00
_cell.angle_beta   90.00
_cell.angle_gamma   90.00
#
_symmetry.space_group_name_H-M   'P 1'
#
loop_
_entity.id
_entity.type
_entity.pdbx_description
1 polymer ?
#
loop_
_entity_poly.entity_id
_entity_poly.type
_entity_poly.pdbx_seq_one_letter_code
_entity_poly.pdbx_strand_id
1 'polypeptide(L)'
;MGSSWNGALIAKQLDLACIKGAVLCVADLKKFISLPKKQPNGIWIPTRAMRPSGSLQKRLGLRRNSLPITLNAYQAAGESGLKALTYKKTMPEEVRIEASRKMNEYFAARLPKNEHVGKLWFQVVAKDNRITASERRPYFQDPSKTTTSEFFQVRYTDYDGKWHLYWKRASGKWWPYVPTREINSIDDCLAELENDPRHCFLG
;
A
#
# COMPACT_ATOMS: atom_id res chain seq x y z
N MET A 1 14.96 -30.23 27.75
CA MET A 1 15.84 -29.13 27.31
C MET A 1 15.12 -28.43 26.16
N GLY A 2 14.29 -27.43 26.43
CA GLY A 2 14.64 -26.01 26.50
C GLY A 2 13.93 -25.35 25.29
N SER A 3 13.11 -24.31 25.37
CA SER A 3 12.85 -23.31 26.40
C SER A 3 11.42 -22.79 26.20
N SER A 4 10.82 -22.31 27.28
CA SER A 4 9.43 -21.90 27.40
C SER A 4 9.05 -20.73 26.49
N TRP A 5 7.90 -20.85 25.83
CA TRP A 5 7.22 -19.73 25.20
C TRP A 5 6.44 -19.00 26.28
N ASN A 6 6.99 -17.89 26.77
CA ASN A 6 6.43 -17.15 27.89
C ASN A 6 5.27 -16.26 27.42
N GLY A 7 4.09 -16.87 27.22
CA GLY A 7 2.85 -16.20 26.81
C GLY A 7 2.33 -15.14 27.81
N ALA A 8 2.83 -15.14 29.04
CA ALA A 8 2.40 -14.22 30.10
C ALA A 8 2.98 -12.79 30.00
N LEU A 9 4.16 -12.62 29.39
CA LEU A 9 4.78 -11.29 29.19
C LEU A 9 4.12 -10.55 28.00
N ILE A 10 3.67 -11.32 27.02
CA ILE A 10 2.95 -10.82 25.84
C ILE A 10 1.50 -10.48 26.21
N ALA A 11 0.85 -11.25 27.09
CA ALA A 11 -0.50 -10.97 27.61
C ALA A 11 -0.61 -9.67 28.41
N LYS A 12 0.44 -9.28 29.17
CA LYS A 12 0.42 -8.04 29.98
C LYS A 12 0.69 -6.75 29.19
N GLN A 13 1.40 -6.83 28.06
CA GLN A 13 1.56 -5.68 27.15
C GLN A 13 0.35 -5.50 26.20
N LEU A 14 -0.51 -6.52 26.09
CA LEU A 14 -1.76 -6.51 25.32
C LEU A 14 -2.92 -5.75 26.00
N ASP A 15 -2.82 -5.42 27.29
CA ASP A 15 -3.92 -4.80 28.06
C ASP A 15 -4.04 -3.26 27.95
N LEU A 16 -3.02 -2.54 27.43
CA LEU A 16 -2.97 -1.07 27.51
C LEU A 16 -3.51 -0.28 26.31
N ALA A 17 -3.78 -0.89 25.15
CA ALA A 17 -4.11 -0.14 23.91
C ALA A 17 -5.49 -0.47 23.29
N CYS A 18 -6.39 -1.00 24.10
CA CYS A 18 -7.83 -0.95 23.85
C CYS A 18 -8.34 0.48 24.07
N ILE A 19 -8.01 1.49 23.25
CA ILE A 19 -8.59 2.84 23.43
C ILE A 19 -9.02 3.44 22.10
N LYS A 20 -10.33 3.28 21.82
CA LYS A 20 -11.20 4.01 20.85
C LYS A 20 -11.18 3.56 19.37
N GLY A 21 -11.94 2.49 19.10
CA GLY A 21 -12.76 2.41 17.89
C GLY A 21 -12.33 1.39 16.84
N ALA A 22 -12.63 0.11 17.10
CA ALA A 22 -12.77 -0.97 16.12
C ALA A 22 -11.68 -1.10 15.03
N VAL A 23 -10.52 -1.59 15.43
CA VAL A 23 -9.54 -2.21 14.50
C VAL A 23 -9.13 -3.54 15.11
N LEU A 24 -9.21 -4.61 14.31
CA LEU A 24 -8.89 -5.99 14.70
C LEU A 24 -7.60 -6.06 15.52
N CYS A 25 -7.68 -6.64 16.71
CA CYS A 25 -6.52 -6.94 17.52
C CYS A 25 -5.61 -7.93 16.77
N VAL A 26 -4.28 -7.78 16.95
CA VAL A 26 -3.26 -8.70 16.40
C VAL A 26 -3.54 -10.16 16.76
N ALA A 27 -4.21 -10.41 17.90
CA ALA A 27 -4.66 -11.73 18.32
C ALA A 27 -5.72 -12.37 17.40
N ASP A 28 -6.62 -11.58 16.81
CA ASP A 28 -7.64 -12.08 15.89
C ASP A 28 -7.08 -12.35 14.50
N LEU A 29 -6.08 -11.55 14.07
CA LEU A 29 -5.33 -11.83 12.86
C LEU A 29 -4.63 -13.20 12.96
N LYS A 30 -3.98 -13.50 14.10
CA LYS A 30 -3.27 -14.78 14.35
C LYS A 30 -4.13 -16.04 14.22
N LYS A 31 -5.43 -15.96 14.45
CA LYS A 31 -6.38 -17.08 14.25
C LYS A 31 -6.62 -17.42 12.76
N PHE A 32 -6.33 -16.50 11.84
CA PHE A 32 -6.43 -16.69 10.39
C PHE A 32 -5.08 -17.02 9.73
N ILE A 33 -3.97 -17.06 10.49
CA ILE A 33 -2.60 -17.32 10.01
C ILE A 33 -2.34 -18.83 9.89
N SER A 34 -3.25 -19.58 9.25
CA SER A 34 -2.76 -20.61 8.34
C SER A 34 -2.42 -19.88 7.04
N LEU A 35 -1.20 -19.35 6.97
CA LEU A 35 -0.69 -18.66 5.78
C LEU A 35 -0.93 -19.57 4.56
N PRO A 36 -1.50 -19.06 3.45
CA PRO A 36 -1.69 -19.88 2.26
C PRO A 36 -0.35 -20.37 1.69
N LYS A 37 -0.39 -21.28 0.71
CA LYS A 37 0.76 -21.48 -0.17
C LYS A 37 1.00 -20.19 -0.96
N LYS A 38 2.21 -19.64 -0.84
CA LYS A 38 2.75 -18.53 -1.63
C LYS A 38 2.50 -18.83 -3.12
N GLN A 39 1.87 -17.93 -3.86
CA GLN A 39 1.86 -18.04 -5.33
C GLN A 39 3.31 -17.94 -5.84
N PRO A 40 3.67 -18.54 -6.98
CA PRO A 40 5.04 -18.50 -7.51
C PRO A 40 5.61 -17.08 -7.64
N ASN A 41 4.74 -16.09 -7.91
CA ASN A 41 5.07 -14.66 -8.00
C ASN A 41 5.10 -13.91 -6.64
N GLY A 42 4.96 -14.62 -5.51
CA GLY A 42 5.04 -14.02 -4.18
C GLY A 42 3.91 -13.06 -3.83
N ILE A 43 2.78 -13.08 -4.55
CA ILE A 43 1.59 -12.27 -4.26
C ILE A 43 0.62 -13.07 -3.38
N TRP A 44 0.18 -12.46 -2.28
CA TRP A 44 -0.98 -12.91 -1.52
C TRP A 44 -2.26 -12.34 -2.15
N ILE A 45 -2.86 -13.07 -3.08
CA ILE A 45 -4.23 -12.77 -3.53
C ILE A 45 -5.18 -13.42 -2.52
N PRO A 46 -6.13 -12.67 -1.92
CA PRO A 46 -7.14 -13.28 -1.06
C PRO A 46 -7.95 -14.28 -1.89
N THR A 47 -7.69 -15.56 -1.69
CA THR A 47 -8.55 -16.62 -2.22
C THR A 47 -9.91 -16.52 -1.56
N ARG A 48 -10.91 -17.20 -2.10
CA ARG A 48 -12.25 -17.29 -1.48
C ARG A 48 -12.16 -17.77 -0.01
N ALA A 49 -11.12 -18.52 0.35
CA ALA A 49 -10.83 -19.00 1.70
C ALA A 49 -10.35 -17.92 2.69
N MET A 50 -9.71 -16.83 2.22
CA MET A 50 -9.26 -15.71 3.08
C MET A 50 -10.35 -14.64 3.30
N ARG A 51 -11.50 -14.77 2.63
CA ARG A 51 -12.66 -13.93 2.92
C ARG A 51 -13.37 -14.53 4.14
N PRO A 52 -13.33 -13.89 5.33
CA PRO A 52 -14.20 -14.30 6.43
C PRO A 52 -15.64 -14.36 5.91
N SER A 53 -16.43 -15.31 6.40
CA SER A 53 -17.83 -15.42 6.00
C SER A 53 -18.55 -14.07 6.19
N GLY A 54 -19.59 -13.82 5.39
CA GLY A 54 -20.34 -12.55 5.50
C GLY A 54 -20.88 -12.29 6.92
N SER A 55 -21.23 -13.36 7.65
CA SER A 55 -21.64 -13.30 9.05
C SER A 55 -20.51 -12.89 9.99
N LEU A 56 -19.29 -13.38 9.77
CA LEU A 56 -18.12 -13.02 10.56
C LEU A 56 -17.64 -11.59 10.28
N GLN A 57 -17.72 -11.13 9.02
CA GLN A 57 -17.46 -9.73 8.66
C GLN A 57 -18.43 -8.77 9.39
N LYS A 58 -19.73 -9.11 9.40
CA LYS A 58 -20.76 -8.32 10.10
C LYS A 58 -20.54 -8.29 11.61
N ARG A 59 -20.18 -9.42 12.22
CA ARG A 59 -19.85 -9.52 13.66
C ARG A 59 -18.62 -8.72 14.07
N LEU A 60 -17.58 -8.68 13.22
CA LEU A 60 -16.33 -7.97 13.50
C LEU A 60 -16.37 -6.49 13.06
N GLY A 61 -17.51 -5.99 12.56
CA GLY A 61 -17.63 -4.62 12.05
C GLY A 61 -16.75 -4.32 10.83
N LEU A 62 -16.29 -5.36 10.12
CA LEU A 62 -15.35 -5.22 9.01
C LEU A 62 -16.05 -4.87 7.71
N ARG A 63 -15.64 -3.75 7.10
CA ARG A 63 -16.06 -3.41 5.73
C ARG A 63 -15.51 -4.44 4.73
N ARG A 64 -16.25 -4.68 3.65
CA ARG A 64 -15.84 -5.60 2.57
C ARG A 64 -14.44 -5.22 2.04
N ASN A 65 -13.52 -6.17 2.05
CA ASN A 65 -12.08 -6.04 1.72
C ASN A 65 -11.18 -5.33 2.76
N SER A 66 -11.66 -5.03 3.97
CA SER A 66 -10.79 -4.42 5.00
C SER A 66 -9.69 -5.39 5.45
N LEU A 67 -10.03 -6.65 5.74
CA LEU A 67 -9.08 -7.62 6.29
C LEU A 67 -7.86 -7.87 5.38
N PRO A 68 -8.03 -8.12 4.06
CA PRO A 68 -6.87 -8.25 3.17
C PRO A 68 -6.00 -6.99 3.08
N ILE A 69 -6.62 -5.81 3.08
CA ILE A 69 -5.90 -4.53 3.04
C ILE A 69 -5.08 -4.36 4.32
N THR A 70 -5.70 -4.60 5.48
CA THR A 70 -5.04 -4.56 6.79
C THR A 70 -3.90 -5.57 6.88
N LEU A 71 -4.09 -6.80 6.39
CA LEU A 71 -3.06 -7.83 6.40
C LEU A 71 -1.87 -7.47 5.51
N ASN A 72 -2.11 -7.00 4.28
CA ASN A 72 -1.03 -6.56 3.39
C ASN A 72 -0.26 -5.38 3.97
N ALA A 73 -0.95 -4.42 4.58
CA ALA A 73 -0.31 -3.29 5.25
C ALA A 73 0.60 -3.76 6.39
N TYR A 74 0.11 -4.67 7.24
CA TYR A 74 0.91 -5.23 8.33
C TYR A 74 2.08 -6.08 7.83
N GLN A 75 1.90 -6.87 6.77
CA GLN A 75 3.00 -7.63 6.17
C GLN A 75 4.05 -6.73 5.51
N ALA A 76 3.64 -5.61 4.93
CA ALA A 76 4.55 -4.68 4.28
C ALA A 76 5.47 -3.94 5.27
N ALA A 77 4.91 -3.49 6.41
CA ALA A 77 5.66 -2.64 7.34
C ALA A 77 5.17 -2.69 8.81
N GLY A 78 4.51 -3.76 9.22
CA GLY A 78 4.01 -3.95 10.58
C GLY A 78 3.00 -2.88 11.01
N GLU A 79 3.14 -2.36 12.22
CA GLU A 79 2.27 -1.30 12.75
C GLU A 79 2.32 -0.01 11.94
N SER A 80 3.47 0.29 11.33
CA SER A 80 3.65 1.45 10.47
C SER A 80 2.74 1.39 9.24
N GLY A 81 2.69 0.22 8.59
CA GLY A 81 1.79 0.01 7.45
C GLY A 81 0.32 0.12 7.84
N LEU A 82 -0.05 -0.33 9.05
CA LEU A 82 -1.41 -0.13 9.58
C LEU A 82 -1.73 1.35 9.79
N LYS A 83 -0.78 2.12 10.35
CA LYS A 83 -0.92 3.57 10.49
C LYS A 83 -1.07 4.24 9.13
N ALA A 84 -0.29 3.87 8.12
CA ALA A 84 -0.38 4.43 6.77
C ALA A 84 -1.78 4.31 6.11
N LEU A 85 -2.63 3.36 6.57
CA LEU A 85 -4.02 3.26 6.13
C LEU A 85 -4.93 4.35 6.70
N THR A 86 -4.76 4.68 7.98
CA THR A 86 -5.64 5.58 8.73
C THR A 86 -5.06 6.99 8.86
N TYR A 87 -3.76 7.14 8.65
CA TYR A 87 -3.06 8.41 8.76
C TYR A 87 -3.52 9.39 7.69
N LYS A 88 -3.89 10.60 8.13
CA LYS A 88 -4.33 11.71 7.28
C LYS A 88 -3.59 13.02 7.58
N LYS A 89 -2.52 12.96 8.38
CA LYS A 89 -1.72 14.15 8.67
C LYS A 89 -0.95 14.56 7.41
N THR A 90 -0.85 15.86 7.18
CA THR A 90 0.02 16.39 6.14
C THR A 90 1.47 16.02 6.43
N MET A 91 2.14 15.44 5.44
CA MET A 91 3.57 15.14 5.53
C MET A 91 4.40 16.42 5.73
N PRO A 92 5.56 16.34 6.41
CA PRO A 92 6.47 17.48 6.54
C PRO A 92 6.82 18.08 5.17
N GLU A 93 6.94 19.41 5.10
CA GLU A 93 7.14 20.15 3.86
C GLU A 93 8.39 19.69 3.10
N GLU A 94 9.51 19.57 3.80
CA GLU A 94 10.79 19.13 3.23
C GLU A 94 10.69 17.73 2.62
N VAL A 95 10.09 16.80 3.37
CA VAL A 95 9.84 15.42 2.91
C VAL A 95 8.94 15.42 1.67
N ARG A 96 7.92 16.28 1.63
CA ARG A 96 7.00 16.40 0.49
C ARG A 96 7.72 16.89 -0.76
N ILE A 97 8.47 17.99 -0.63
CA ILE A 97 9.17 18.62 -1.76
C ILE A 97 10.16 17.63 -2.34
N GLU A 98 10.99 17.02 -1.50
CA GLU A 98 12.04 16.11 -1.95
C GLU A 98 11.46 14.84 -2.61
N ALA A 99 10.46 14.22 -1.97
CA ALA A 99 9.79 13.05 -2.52
C ALA A 99 9.08 13.36 -3.85
N SER A 100 8.40 14.51 -3.94
CA SER A 100 7.71 14.94 -5.16
C SER A 100 8.71 15.23 -6.28
N ARG A 101 9.85 15.87 -5.97
CA ARG A 101 10.92 16.14 -6.93
C ARG A 101 11.45 14.83 -7.53
N LYS A 102 11.84 13.88 -6.68
CA LYS A 102 12.35 12.56 -7.11
C LYS A 102 11.35 11.79 -7.97
N MET A 103 10.08 11.76 -7.56
CA MET A 103 9.03 11.10 -8.36
C MET A 103 8.84 11.79 -9.72
N ASN A 104 8.82 13.12 -9.77
CA ASN A 104 8.70 13.85 -11.04
C ASN A 104 9.89 13.58 -11.96
N GLU A 105 11.12 13.60 -11.45
CA GLU A 105 12.34 13.28 -12.22
C GLU A 105 12.29 11.86 -12.79
N TYR A 106 11.91 10.87 -11.97
CA TYR A 106 11.78 9.49 -12.40
C TYR A 106 10.75 9.33 -13.53
N PHE A 107 9.54 9.89 -13.38
CA PHE A 107 8.50 9.75 -14.40
C PHE A 107 8.78 10.56 -15.66
N ALA A 108 9.45 11.71 -15.55
CA ALA A 108 9.87 12.49 -16.71
C ALA A 108 10.89 11.72 -17.57
N ALA A 109 11.85 11.05 -16.93
CA ALA A 109 12.85 10.22 -17.63
C ALA A 109 12.23 9.00 -18.33
N ARG A 110 11.07 8.53 -17.85
CA ARG A 110 10.36 7.36 -18.38
C ARG A 110 9.45 7.67 -19.58
N LEU A 111 9.24 8.93 -19.92
CA LEU A 111 8.39 9.27 -21.07
C LEU A 111 8.98 8.67 -22.36
N PRO A 112 8.17 7.94 -23.15
CA PRO A 112 8.63 7.39 -24.43
C PRO A 112 9.20 8.50 -25.31
N LYS A 113 10.37 8.29 -25.94
CA LYS A 113 11.03 9.30 -26.83
C LYS A 113 10.45 9.36 -28.25
N ASN A 114 9.46 8.54 -28.57
CA ASN A 114 8.86 8.37 -29.89
C ASN A 114 7.65 9.29 -30.11
N GLU A 115 7.45 9.78 -31.34
CA GLU A 115 6.51 10.84 -31.81
C GLU A 115 5.12 10.98 -31.14
N HIS A 116 4.57 9.94 -30.52
CA HIS A 116 3.39 10.03 -29.65
C HIS A 116 3.61 10.79 -28.33
N VAL A 117 4.84 11.26 -28.04
CA VAL A 117 5.25 12.03 -26.84
C VAL A 117 4.32 13.19 -26.50
N GLY A 118 3.74 13.86 -27.51
CA GLY A 118 2.92 15.06 -27.28
C GLY A 118 1.59 14.82 -26.56
N LYS A 119 1.20 13.57 -26.32
CA LYS A 119 -0.12 13.19 -25.80
C LYS A 119 -0.07 12.38 -24.51
N LEU A 120 1.07 11.84 -24.11
CA LEU A 120 1.16 11.03 -22.90
C LEU A 120 2.08 11.72 -21.90
N TRP A 121 1.57 11.95 -20.69
CA TRP A 121 2.39 12.52 -19.62
C TRP A 121 2.01 11.95 -18.27
N PHE A 122 2.97 12.00 -17.35
CA PHE A 122 2.73 11.64 -15.96
C PHE A 122 2.40 12.87 -15.13
N GLN A 123 1.53 12.69 -14.15
CA GLN A 123 1.18 13.70 -13.17
C GLN A 123 1.45 13.14 -11.77
N VAL A 124 2.26 13.86 -10.99
CA VAL A 124 2.52 13.55 -9.58
C VAL A 124 1.79 14.56 -8.70
N VAL A 125 0.96 14.08 -7.78
CA VAL A 125 0.19 14.93 -6.86
C VAL A 125 0.42 14.48 -5.42
N ALA A 126 0.87 15.42 -4.58
CA ALA A 126 0.97 15.22 -3.15
C ALA A 126 -0.28 15.75 -2.42
N LYS A 127 -0.81 14.95 -1.50
CA LYS A 127 -1.94 15.32 -0.65
C LYS A 127 -1.87 14.59 0.69
N ASP A 128 -2.01 15.32 1.78
CA ASP A 128 -1.91 14.82 3.15
C ASP A 128 -0.60 14.02 3.35
N ASN A 129 -0.70 12.72 3.60
CA ASN A 129 0.44 11.82 3.75
C ASN A 129 0.76 11.02 2.49
N ARG A 130 0.24 11.39 1.32
CA ARG A 130 0.27 10.57 0.11
C ARG A 130 0.85 11.33 -1.06
N ILE A 131 1.60 10.62 -1.90
CA ILE A 131 2.00 11.11 -3.22
C ILE A 131 1.51 10.09 -4.24
N THR A 132 0.74 10.54 -5.22
CA THR A 132 0.10 9.69 -6.22
C THR A 132 0.62 10.05 -7.60
N ALA A 133 1.09 9.05 -8.33
CA ALA A 133 1.42 9.17 -9.74
C ALA A 133 0.26 8.66 -10.59
N SER A 134 -0.05 9.45 -11.61
CA SER A 134 -1.10 9.18 -12.57
C SER A 134 -0.58 9.33 -13.98
N GLU A 135 -1.08 8.50 -14.87
CA GLU A 135 -0.83 8.61 -16.29
C GLU A 135 -1.98 9.37 -16.94
N ARG A 136 -1.66 10.34 -17.79
CA ARG A 136 -2.62 11.12 -18.55
C ARG A 136 -2.45 10.87 -20.03
N ARG A 137 -3.57 10.57 -20.68
CA ARG A 137 -3.64 10.27 -22.11
C ARG A 137 -4.90 10.91 -22.70
N PRO A 138 -4.91 11.40 -23.94
CA PRO A 138 -6.11 11.72 -24.66
C PRO A 138 -7.07 10.55 -24.66
N TYR A 139 -8.35 10.87 -24.53
CA TYR A 139 -9.38 9.87 -24.64
C TYR A 139 -9.40 9.32 -26.07
N PHE A 140 -9.44 7.99 -26.19
CA PHE A 140 -9.29 7.31 -27.48
C PHE A 140 -10.35 7.74 -28.51
N GLN A 141 -11.58 8.03 -28.07
CA GLN A 141 -12.67 8.45 -28.97
C GLN A 141 -12.69 9.95 -29.24
N ASP A 142 -12.10 10.77 -28.36
CA ASP A 142 -12.16 12.23 -28.44
C ASP A 142 -10.85 12.83 -27.91
N PRO A 143 -9.88 13.13 -28.80
CA PRO A 143 -8.59 13.64 -28.41
C PRO A 143 -8.62 14.99 -27.69
N SER A 144 -9.76 15.71 -27.71
CA SER A 144 -9.93 16.95 -26.92
C SER A 144 -10.12 16.68 -25.43
N LYS A 145 -10.51 15.45 -25.06
CA LYS A 145 -10.69 15.00 -23.68
C LYS A 145 -9.45 14.26 -23.20
N THR A 146 -9.14 14.38 -21.91
CA THR A 146 -8.03 13.67 -21.27
C THR A 146 -8.56 12.64 -20.28
N THR A 147 -8.04 11.43 -20.33
CA THR A 147 -8.24 10.39 -19.32
C THR A 147 -7.06 10.38 -18.35
N THR A 148 -7.33 10.23 -17.06
CA THR A 148 -6.31 10.13 -16.01
C THR A 148 -6.44 8.80 -15.28
N SER A 149 -5.35 8.04 -15.25
CA SER A 149 -5.28 6.72 -14.62
C SER A 149 -4.21 6.74 -13.53
N GLU A 150 -4.66 6.77 -12.27
CA GLU A 150 -3.77 6.58 -11.12
C GLU A 150 -3.30 5.11 -11.07
N PHE A 151 -2.00 4.87 -10.89
CA PHE A 151 -1.45 3.51 -10.85
C PHE A 151 -0.51 3.26 -9.66
N PHE A 152 0.20 4.31 -9.21
CA PHE A 152 1.21 4.21 -8.16
C PHE A 152 0.95 5.25 -7.08
N GLN A 153 1.01 4.84 -5.81
CA GLN A 153 0.90 5.73 -4.68
C GLN A 153 1.89 5.32 -3.59
N VAL A 154 2.56 6.31 -3.02
CA VAL A 154 3.35 6.15 -1.80
C VAL A 154 2.67 6.88 -0.66
N ARG A 155 2.80 6.34 0.55
CA ARG A 155 2.31 6.98 1.77
C ARG A 155 3.41 7.10 2.79
N TYR A 156 3.48 8.24 3.45
CA TYR A 156 4.44 8.54 4.49
C TYR A 156 3.79 8.39 5.88
N THR A 157 4.56 7.88 6.84
CA THR A 157 4.23 7.89 8.26
C THR A 157 5.30 8.67 9.02
N ASP A 158 4.94 9.83 9.56
CA ASP A 158 5.86 10.65 10.37
C ASP A 158 6.15 10.05 11.75
N TYR A 159 5.34 9.07 12.18
CA TYR A 159 5.54 8.32 13.42
C TYR A 159 6.91 7.62 13.48
N ASP A 160 7.36 7.10 12.33
CA ASP A 160 8.61 6.34 12.21
C ASP A 160 9.42 6.69 10.95
N GLY A 161 8.98 7.71 10.21
CA GLY A 161 9.66 8.19 9.01
C GLY A 161 9.59 7.24 7.80
N LYS A 162 8.70 6.25 7.80
CA LYS A 162 8.67 5.20 6.78
C LYS A 162 7.76 5.52 5.60
N TRP A 163 8.10 4.89 4.47
CA TRP A 163 7.34 4.94 3.23
C TRP A 163 6.66 3.60 2.95
N HIS A 164 5.44 3.68 2.42
CA HIS A 164 4.57 2.54 2.19
C HIS A 164 4.06 2.57 0.76
N LEU A 165 4.21 1.45 0.05
CA LEU A 165 3.84 1.35 -1.35
C LEU A 165 2.39 0.89 -1.53
N TYR A 166 1.68 1.53 -2.45
CA TYR A 166 0.30 1.21 -2.79
C TYR A 166 0.12 1.13 -4.30
N TRP A 167 -0.64 0.12 -4.72
CA TRP A 167 -1.03 -0.10 -6.12
C TRP A 167 -2.54 0.00 -6.26
N LYS A 168 -3.01 0.43 -7.43
CA LYS A 168 -4.45 0.53 -7.71
C LYS A 168 -4.91 -0.71 -8.47
N ARG A 169 -5.86 -1.44 -7.90
CA ARG A 169 -6.46 -2.61 -8.59
C ARG A 169 -7.48 -2.14 -9.64
N ALA A 170 -7.82 -3.01 -10.59
CA ALA A 170 -8.89 -2.79 -11.58
C ALA A 170 -10.25 -2.37 -10.96
N SER A 171 -10.50 -2.72 -9.70
CA SER A 171 -11.66 -2.23 -8.92
C SER A 171 -11.63 -0.74 -8.57
N GLY A 172 -10.56 -0.01 -8.90
CA GLY A 172 -10.33 1.39 -8.53
C GLY A 172 -9.84 1.62 -7.09
N LYS A 173 -9.66 0.56 -6.30
CA LYS A 173 -9.23 0.67 -4.88
C LYS A 173 -7.72 0.59 -4.75
N TRP A 174 -7.17 1.39 -3.83
CA TRP A 174 -5.78 1.32 -3.40
C TRP A 174 -5.54 0.16 -2.45
N TRP A 175 -4.49 -0.61 -2.71
CA TRP A 175 -4.07 -1.75 -1.89
C TRP A 175 -2.62 -1.56 -1.47
N PRO A 176 -2.26 -1.88 -0.22
CA PRO A 176 -0.87 -1.96 0.17
C PRO A 176 -0.17 -3.03 -0.66
N TYR A 177 0.98 -2.66 -1.17
CA TYR A 177 1.90 -3.56 -1.84
C TYR A 177 2.90 -4.08 -0.80
N VAL A 178 3.14 -5.39 -0.82
CA VAL A 178 4.11 -6.04 0.07
C VAL A 178 5.44 -6.11 -0.70
N PRO A 179 6.41 -5.25 -0.36
CA PRO A 179 7.67 -5.18 -1.09
C PRO A 179 8.51 -6.44 -0.87
N THR A 180 9.48 -6.68 -1.77
CA THR A 180 10.42 -7.81 -1.62
C THR A 180 11.54 -7.51 -0.63
N ARG A 181 11.85 -6.22 -0.46
CA ARG A 181 12.83 -5.68 0.48
C ARG A 181 12.19 -4.63 1.39
N GLU A 182 12.86 -4.30 2.49
CA GLU A 182 12.42 -3.20 3.34
C GLU A 182 12.50 -1.86 2.60
N ILE A 183 11.52 -1.00 2.83
CA ILE A 183 11.40 0.33 2.20
C ILE A 183 11.67 1.38 3.25
N ASN A 184 12.76 2.13 3.08
CA ASN A 184 13.15 3.19 3.99
C ASN A 184 13.10 4.57 3.32
N SER A 185 13.09 4.61 1.99
CA SER A 185 13.13 5.84 1.21
C SER A 185 12.16 5.82 0.02
N ILE A 186 11.99 6.99 -0.60
CA ILE A 186 11.31 7.10 -1.90
C ILE A 186 12.08 6.39 -3.00
N ASP A 187 13.41 6.41 -2.96
CA ASP A 187 14.24 5.72 -3.95
C ASP A 187 14.00 4.20 -3.88
N ASP A 188 13.81 3.66 -2.67
CA ASP A 188 13.43 2.25 -2.50
C ASP A 188 12.08 1.92 -3.14
N CYS A 189 11.10 2.83 -2.98
CA CYS A 189 9.78 2.72 -3.60
C CYS A 189 9.89 2.74 -5.14
N LEU A 190 10.68 3.66 -5.69
CA LEU A 190 10.88 3.79 -7.14
C LEU A 190 11.63 2.61 -7.73
N ALA A 191 12.58 2.03 -7.01
CA ALA A 191 13.27 0.83 -7.49
C ALA A 191 12.42 -0.45 -7.33
N GLU A 192 11.50 -0.55 -6.36
CA GLU A 192 10.45 -1.60 -6.39
C GLU A 192 9.50 -1.41 -7.59
N LEU A 193 9.16 -0.15 -7.91
CA LEU A 193 8.37 0.19 -9.09
C LEU A 193 9.09 -0.21 -10.39
N GLU A 194 10.38 0.08 -10.53
CA GLU A 194 11.15 -0.26 -11.74
C GLU A 194 11.29 -1.77 -11.92
N ASN A 195 11.60 -2.49 -10.85
CA ASN A 195 11.73 -3.95 -10.90
C ASN A 195 10.38 -4.64 -11.17
N ASP A 196 9.28 -4.01 -10.77
CA ASP A 196 7.89 -4.50 -10.77
C ASP A 196 7.79 -6.04 -10.77
N PRO A 197 8.33 -6.74 -9.75
CA PRO A 197 8.47 -8.20 -9.77
C PRO A 197 7.12 -8.93 -9.79
N ARG A 198 6.03 -8.18 -9.59
CA ARG A 198 4.66 -8.66 -9.48
C ARG A 198 3.76 -8.14 -10.60
N HIS A 199 4.30 -7.34 -11.54
CA HIS A 199 3.57 -6.71 -12.63
C HIS A 199 2.31 -5.96 -12.15
N CYS A 200 2.45 -5.25 -11.02
CA CYS A 200 1.37 -4.56 -10.33
C CYS A 200 1.23 -3.10 -10.75
N PHE A 201 2.27 -2.50 -11.35
CA PHE A 201 2.34 -1.05 -11.52
C PHE A 201 2.45 -0.61 -12.97
N LEU A 202 3.27 -1.31 -13.77
CA LEU A 202 3.69 -0.86 -15.10
C LEU A 202 3.19 -1.80 -16.23
N GLY A 203 2.16 -2.59 -15.93
CA GLY A 203 1.58 -3.59 -16.83
C GLY A 203 1.21 -3.07 -18.22
#